data_AF-A0A376EKA1-F1
#
_entry.id   AF-A0A376EKA1-F1
#
_cell.length_a   1.000
_cell.length_b   1.000
_cell.length_c   1.000
_cell.angle_alpha   90.00
_cell.angle_beta   90.00
_cell.angle_gamma   90.00
#
_symmetry.space_group_name_H-M   'P 1'
#
loop_
_entity.id
_entity.type
_entity.pdbx_description
1 polymer ?
#
loop_
_entity_poly.entity_id
_entity_poly.type
_entity_poly.pdbx_seq_one_letter_code
_entity_poly.pdbx_strand_id
1 'polypeptide(L)'
;MIRILLKTILLVITFLSCLSCSDEVMQPLDKDEAYSLQFPSYFPDMTFDASGNPVTKNGVELGRKLFYEGRLSRNNTISCGFCHIQENAFTHHGHTVSHGVDDRIGIRNAPPIQNMAFLKRYMWDGVIHNLNEQPIIPITDVNEMDSSMPEVLAKLKDDQKYKKLFMAAYGDENMTGERILKALSQFMASMISGDSKYDRVKQGKEVFTSEEAQGFCAF
;
A
#
# COMPACT_ATOMS: atom_id res chain seq x y z
N MET A 1 -17.42 -12.97 -50.17
CA MET A 1 -17.41 -13.64 -48.84
C MET A 1 -16.31 -13.10 -47.91
N ILE A 2 -15.03 -13.06 -48.35
CA ILE A 2 -13.89 -12.60 -47.53
C ILE A 2 -14.05 -11.18 -46.96
N ARG A 3 -14.56 -10.22 -47.76
CA ARG A 3 -14.80 -8.84 -47.30
C ARG A 3 -15.88 -8.69 -46.23
N ILE A 4 -16.86 -9.58 -46.21
CA ILE A 4 -17.92 -9.58 -45.18
C ILE A 4 -17.34 -10.17 -43.90
N LEU A 5 -16.61 -11.29 -44.01
CA LEU A 5 -15.92 -11.93 -42.88
C LEU A 5 -14.93 -10.97 -42.19
N LEU A 6 -14.13 -10.21 -42.96
CA LEU A 6 -13.20 -9.23 -42.39
C LEU A 6 -13.91 -8.10 -41.63
N LYS A 7 -15.04 -7.61 -42.16
CA LYS A 7 -15.83 -6.57 -41.49
C LYS A 7 -16.47 -7.09 -40.21
N THR A 8 -16.97 -8.32 -40.22
CA THR A 8 -17.54 -8.95 -39.02
C THR A 8 -16.46 -9.17 -37.96
N ILE A 9 -15.26 -9.65 -38.34
CA ILE A 9 -14.13 -9.81 -37.42
C ILE A 9 -13.70 -8.47 -36.84
N LEU A 10 -13.60 -7.41 -37.66
CA LEU A 10 -13.21 -6.09 -37.19
C LEU A 10 -14.24 -5.51 -36.20
N LEU A 11 -15.53 -5.74 -36.44
CA LEU A 11 -16.64 -5.28 -35.60
C LEU A 11 -16.72 -6.05 -34.27
N VAL A 12 -16.38 -7.34 -34.30
CA VAL A 12 -16.25 -8.19 -33.10
C VAL A 12 -15.03 -7.77 -32.28
N ILE A 13 -13.88 -7.51 -32.92
CA ILE A 13 -12.67 -7.03 -32.21
C ILE A 13 -12.92 -5.67 -31.57
N THR A 14 -13.55 -4.71 -32.26
CA THR A 14 -13.89 -3.41 -31.65
C THR A 14 -14.89 -3.54 -30.51
N PHE A 15 -15.88 -4.43 -30.62
CA PHE A 15 -16.82 -4.71 -29.53
C PHE A 15 -16.14 -5.39 -28.31
N LEU A 16 -15.23 -6.33 -28.53
CA LEU A 16 -14.42 -6.97 -27.49
C LEU A 16 -13.46 -5.98 -26.82
N SER A 17 -12.86 -5.04 -27.56
CA SER A 17 -12.04 -3.98 -26.97
C SER A 17 -12.86 -2.98 -26.13
N CYS A 18 -14.14 -2.78 -26.44
CA CYS A 18 -15.04 -1.96 -25.60
C CYS A 18 -15.45 -2.68 -24.30
N LEU A 19 -15.53 -4.03 -24.31
CA LEU A 19 -15.82 -4.83 -23.11
C LEU A 19 -14.59 -4.99 -22.20
N SER A 20 -13.38 -4.83 -22.72
CA SER A 20 -12.13 -4.96 -21.95
C SER A 20 -11.76 -3.70 -21.15
N CYS A 21 -12.47 -2.58 -21.35
CA CYS A 21 -12.32 -1.35 -20.56
C CYS A 21 -13.40 -1.22 -19.48
N SER A 22 -13.78 -2.33 -18.83
CA SER A 22 -14.23 -2.18 -17.45
C SER A 22 -12.98 -1.88 -16.63
N ASP A 23 -12.80 -0.62 -16.22
CA ASP A 23 -12.08 -0.35 -14.98
C ASP A 23 -12.51 -1.44 -14.00
N GLU A 24 -11.60 -2.27 -13.48
CA GLU A 24 -11.92 -3.12 -12.34
C GLU A 24 -12.25 -2.16 -11.20
N VAL A 25 -13.52 -1.76 -11.15
CA VAL A 25 -14.09 -1.06 -10.02
C VAL A 25 -14.06 -2.10 -8.92
N MET A 26 -13.00 -2.08 -8.13
CA MET A 26 -12.92 -2.87 -6.92
C MET A 26 -14.09 -2.47 -6.04
N GLN A 27 -15.10 -3.32 -6.04
CA GLN A 27 -16.31 -3.14 -5.26
C GLN A 27 -15.96 -3.54 -3.83
N PRO A 28 -16.20 -2.67 -2.84
CA PRO A 28 -16.02 -3.06 -1.45
C PRO A 28 -16.93 -4.26 -1.11
N LEU A 29 -16.54 -5.04 -0.11
CA LEU A 29 -17.39 -6.12 0.40
C LEU A 29 -18.63 -5.53 1.05
N ASP A 30 -19.79 -6.13 0.79
CA ASP A 30 -21.08 -5.70 1.35
C ASP A 30 -21.10 -5.68 2.89
N LYS A 31 -20.30 -6.56 3.50
CA LYS A 31 -20.09 -6.63 4.96
C LYS A 31 -18.61 -6.62 5.24
N ASP A 32 -18.19 -5.72 6.12
CA ASP A 32 -16.80 -5.70 6.57
C ASP A 32 -16.51 -6.85 7.54
N GLU A 33 -15.31 -7.41 7.42
CA GLU A 33 -14.85 -8.56 8.17
C GLU A 33 -13.42 -8.34 8.65
N ALA A 34 -13.04 -9.00 9.74
CA ALA A 34 -11.65 -9.00 10.18
C ALA A 34 -10.72 -9.52 9.07
N TYR A 35 -9.60 -8.83 8.85
CA TYR A 35 -8.56 -9.29 7.95
C TYR A 35 -7.70 -10.33 8.66
N SER A 36 -7.47 -11.48 8.03
CA SER A 36 -6.64 -12.54 8.62
C SER A 36 -5.17 -12.26 8.31
N LEU A 37 -4.44 -11.72 9.29
CA LEU A 37 -3.00 -11.59 9.22
C LEU A 37 -2.35 -12.96 9.47
N GLN A 38 -1.68 -13.50 8.46
CA GLN A 38 -0.95 -14.77 8.55
C GLN A 38 0.56 -14.50 8.59
N PHE A 39 1.23 -15.08 9.59
CA PHE A 39 2.66 -14.96 9.77
C PHE A 39 3.22 -16.13 10.58
N PRO A 40 4.53 -16.46 10.44
CA PRO A 40 5.15 -17.55 11.18
C PRO A 40 5.09 -17.33 12.69
N SER A 41 4.92 -18.40 13.47
CA SER A 41 4.79 -18.33 14.93
C SER A 41 6.05 -17.83 15.68
N TYR A 42 7.21 -17.80 15.03
CA TYR A 42 8.45 -17.28 15.62
C TYR A 42 8.63 -15.77 15.38
N PHE A 43 7.75 -15.13 14.59
CA PHE A 43 7.76 -13.67 14.46
C PHE A 43 7.60 -13.01 15.83
N PRO A 44 8.17 -11.81 16.03
CA PRO A 44 7.95 -11.07 17.26
C PRO A 44 6.47 -10.73 17.42
N ASP A 45 6.09 -10.38 18.66
CA ASP A 45 4.76 -9.85 18.92
C ASP A 45 4.47 -8.63 18.04
N MET A 46 3.25 -8.57 17.53
CA MET A 46 2.78 -7.44 16.73
C MET A 46 2.75 -6.18 17.58
N THR A 47 3.36 -5.12 17.07
CA THR A 47 3.44 -3.80 17.72
C THR A 47 2.33 -2.86 17.26
N PHE A 48 1.75 -3.13 16.09
CA PHE A 48 0.60 -2.41 15.57
C PHE A 48 -0.61 -2.51 16.51
N ASP A 49 -1.17 -1.36 16.90
CA ASP A 49 -2.32 -1.28 17.79
C ASP A 49 -3.63 -1.65 17.05
N ALA A 50 -3.86 -2.95 16.92
CA ALA A 50 -5.10 -3.50 16.36
C ALA A 50 -6.33 -3.24 17.24
N SER A 51 -6.16 -2.79 18.50
CA SER A 51 -7.29 -2.43 19.37
C SER A 51 -7.84 -1.04 19.01
N GLY A 52 -6.96 -0.07 18.73
CA GLY A 52 -7.32 1.28 18.30
C GLY A 52 -7.54 1.43 16.78
N ASN A 53 -7.02 0.51 15.98
CA ASN A 53 -7.23 0.44 14.53
C ASN A 53 -7.32 -1.03 14.06
N PRO A 54 -8.46 -1.71 14.26
CA PRO A 54 -8.65 -3.09 13.80
C PRO A 54 -8.40 -3.21 12.30
N VAL A 55 -7.66 -4.25 11.88
CA VAL A 55 -7.42 -4.53 10.46
C VAL A 55 -8.62 -5.26 9.88
N THR A 56 -9.35 -4.61 8.99
CA THR A 56 -10.53 -5.18 8.32
C THR A 56 -10.31 -5.30 6.83
N LYS A 57 -11.09 -6.14 6.15
CA LYS A 57 -10.97 -6.32 4.70
C LYS A 57 -11.26 -5.03 3.95
N ASN A 58 -12.36 -4.34 4.28
CA ASN A 58 -12.69 -3.08 3.60
C ASN A 58 -11.72 -1.96 3.98
N GLY A 59 -11.21 -1.93 5.22
CA GLY A 59 -10.20 -0.96 5.65
C GLY A 59 -8.85 -1.16 4.95
N VAL A 60 -8.39 -2.41 4.79
CA VAL A 60 -7.20 -2.75 3.98
C VAL A 60 -7.39 -2.35 2.52
N GLU A 61 -8.56 -2.62 1.93
CA GLU A 61 -8.82 -2.25 0.53
C GLU A 61 -8.90 -0.74 0.30
N LEU A 62 -9.55 0.00 1.20
CA LEU A 62 -9.53 1.46 1.19
C LEU A 62 -8.10 1.99 1.34
N GLY A 63 -7.32 1.43 2.27
CA GLY A 63 -5.92 1.75 2.47
C GLY A 63 -5.08 1.51 1.22
N ARG A 64 -5.25 0.37 0.56
CA ARG A 64 -4.58 0.04 -0.69
C ARG A 64 -4.94 1.03 -1.79
N LYS A 65 -6.21 1.42 -1.89
CA LYS A 65 -6.64 2.42 -2.87
C LYS A 65 -6.00 3.78 -2.62
N LEU A 66 -5.92 4.21 -1.36
CA LEU A 66 -5.26 5.46 -0.95
C LEU A 66 -3.74 5.40 -1.17
N PHE A 67 -3.10 4.25 -0.93
CA PHE A 67 -1.65 4.08 -1.09
C PHE A 67 -1.18 4.36 -2.53
N TYR A 68 -2.02 4.05 -3.51
CA TYR A 68 -1.77 4.32 -4.93
C TYR A 68 -2.48 5.58 -5.46
N GLU A 69 -3.03 6.44 -4.59
CA GLU A 69 -3.74 7.65 -4.99
C GLU A 69 -2.80 8.84 -5.17
N GLY A 70 -2.68 9.33 -6.42
CA GLY A 70 -1.83 10.48 -6.74
C GLY A 70 -2.34 11.79 -6.13
N ARG A 71 -3.67 11.94 -5.95
CA ARG A 71 -4.31 13.12 -5.34
C ARG A 71 -3.95 13.35 -3.87
N LEU A 72 -3.22 12.42 -3.24
CA LEU A 72 -2.59 12.66 -1.94
C LEU A 72 -1.52 13.76 -2.02
N SER A 73 -0.86 13.92 -3.17
CA SER A 73 0.14 14.97 -3.41
C SER A 73 -0.47 16.26 -3.96
N ARG A 74 0.23 17.38 -3.77
CA ARG A 74 -0.22 18.72 -4.17
C ARG A 74 -0.64 18.80 -5.63
N ASN A 75 0.19 18.27 -6.52
CA ASN A 75 -0.01 18.30 -7.97
C ASN A 75 -0.74 17.06 -8.53
N ASN A 76 -1.23 16.18 -7.64
CA ASN A 76 -1.95 14.94 -7.95
C ASN A 76 -1.13 13.86 -8.69
N THR A 77 0.22 13.92 -8.67
CA THR A 77 1.07 12.99 -9.44
C THR A 77 1.79 11.94 -8.58
N ILE A 78 2.09 12.24 -7.31
CA ILE A 78 2.83 11.35 -6.42
C ILE A 78 1.87 10.62 -5.49
N SER A 79 2.01 9.29 -5.42
CA SER A 79 1.35 8.42 -4.45
C SER A 79 2.41 7.73 -3.58
N CYS A 80 2.01 7.03 -2.50
CA CYS A 80 2.96 6.23 -1.72
C CYS A 80 3.63 5.16 -2.60
N GLY A 81 2.86 4.52 -3.48
CA GLY A 81 3.34 3.50 -4.42
C GLY A 81 4.29 4.02 -5.51
N PHE A 82 4.40 5.33 -5.72
CA PHE A 82 5.40 5.90 -6.63
C PHE A 82 6.83 5.67 -6.10
N CYS A 83 7.05 5.94 -4.80
CA CYS A 83 8.34 5.71 -4.16
C CYS A 83 8.47 4.28 -3.60
N HIS A 84 7.37 3.64 -3.21
CA HIS A 84 7.36 2.30 -2.64
C HIS A 84 6.83 1.30 -3.66
N ILE A 85 7.67 0.97 -4.65
CA ILE A 85 7.29 0.15 -5.80
C ILE A 85 7.22 -1.33 -5.40
N GLN A 86 6.02 -1.92 -5.45
CA GLN A 86 5.75 -3.27 -4.95
C GLN A 86 6.63 -4.33 -5.64
N GLU A 87 6.80 -4.24 -6.95
CA GLU A 87 7.63 -5.15 -7.75
C GLU A 87 9.10 -5.11 -7.37
N ASN A 88 9.54 -4.03 -6.71
CA ASN A 88 10.89 -3.83 -6.22
C ASN A 88 10.96 -3.87 -4.69
N ALA A 89 10.15 -4.74 -4.06
CA ALA A 89 10.09 -4.91 -2.61
C ALA A 89 9.84 -3.59 -1.87
N PHE A 90 8.96 -2.76 -2.44
CA PHE A 90 8.55 -1.46 -1.91
C PHE A 90 9.68 -0.44 -1.74
N THR A 91 10.67 -0.51 -2.63
CA THR A 91 11.76 0.48 -2.73
C THR A 91 11.58 1.40 -3.92
N HIS A 92 12.22 2.57 -3.90
CA HIS A 92 12.28 3.45 -5.06
C HIS A 92 13.43 3.02 -5.97
N HIS A 93 13.21 1.92 -6.68
CA HIS A 93 14.27 1.30 -7.46
C HIS A 93 14.91 2.26 -8.46
N GLY A 94 16.24 2.16 -8.64
CA GLY A 94 17.01 3.03 -9.54
C GLY A 94 17.39 4.39 -8.95
N HIS A 95 16.96 4.72 -7.73
CA HIS A 95 17.22 6.02 -7.11
C HIS A 95 17.95 5.87 -5.77
N THR A 96 19.01 6.66 -5.55
CA THR A 96 19.69 6.71 -4.26
C THR A 96 18.79 7.32 -3.18
N VAL A 97 18.06 8.39 -3.55
CA VAL A 97 17.05 9.07 -2.73
C VAL A 97 15.82 9.33 -3.60
N SER A 98 14.63 9.38 -3.01
CA SER A 98 13.39 9.53 -3.76
C SER A 98 13.23 10.91 -4.37
N HIS A 99 12.53 10.97 -5.51
CA HIS A 99 12.07 12.21 -6.13
C HIS A 99 10.58 12.38 -5.83
N GLY A 100 10.18 13.56 -5.38
CA GLY A 100 8.77 13.89 -5.10
C GLY A 100 8.14 14.76 -6.17
N VAL A 101 7.19 15.59 -5.75
CA VAL A 101 6.52 16.56 -6.63
C VAL A 101 7.54 17.50 -7.27
N ASP A 102 7.28 17.89 -8.52
CA ASP A 102 8.15 18.77 -9.31
C ASP A 102 9.62 18.28 -9.40
N ASP A 103 9.83 16.95 -9.30
CA ASP A 103 11.16 16.31 -9.33
C ASP A 103 12.09 16.77 -8.19
N ARG A 104 11.52 17.24 -7.07
CA ARG A 104 12.30 17.63 -5.89
C ARG A 104 12.96 16.41 -5.28
N ILE A 105 14.22 16.55 -4.90
CA ILE A 105 15.04 15.45 -4.39
C ILE A 105 14.93 15.40 -2.87
N GLY A 106 14.51 14.25 -2.34
CA GLY A 106 14.48 13.97 -0.91
C GLY A 106 15.89 13.79 -0.30
N ILE A 107 15.96 13.67 1.02
CA ILE A 107 17.24 13.56 1.75
C ILE A 107 17.59 12.13 2.18
N ARG A 108 16.69 11.17 1.98
CA ARG A 108 16.81 9.78 2.45
C ARG A 108 16.30 8.81 1.39
N ASN A 109 16.84 7.59 1.43
CA ASN A 109 16.34 6.48 0.62
C ASN A 109 14.94 6.05 1.12
N ALA A 110 14.04 5.61 0.23
CA ALA A 110 12.75 5.08 0.63
C ALA A 110 12.91 3.71 1.33
N PRO A 111 12.60 3.58 2.62
CA PRO A 111 12.70 2.29 3.31
C PRO A 111 11.63 1.33 2.79
N PRO A 112 11.90 0.00 2.81
CA PRO A 112 10.86 -0.99 2.54
C PRO A 112 9.72 -0.90 3.57
N ILE A 113 8.52 -1.34 3.17
CA ILE A 113 7.30 -1.25 4.02
C ILE A 113 6.74 -2.60 4.46
N GLN A 114 7.26 -3.71 3.93
CA GLN A 114 6.92 -5.04 4.42
C GLN A 114 7.25 -5.19 5.91
N ASN A 115 6.42 -5.93 6.63
CA ASN A 115 6.56 -6.25 8.05
C ASN A 115 6.47 -5.04 9.02
N MET A 116 5.92 -3.90 8.57
CA MET A 116 5.70 -2.71 9.42
C MET A 116 4.83 -2.98 10.67
N ALA A 117 3.98 -4.00 10.63
CA ALA A 117 3.15 -4.42 11.77
C ALA A 117 3.96 -4.84 13.02
N PHE A 118 5.24 -5.15 12.86
CA PHE A 118 6.14 -5.65 13.91
C PHE A 118 7.19 -4.61 14.35
N LEU A 119 7.23 -3.44 13.72
CA LEU A 119 8.21 -2.39 14.03
C LEU A 119 7.73 -1.52 15.20
N LYS A 120 8.65 -1.14 16.08
CA LYS A 120 8.37 -0.22 17.21
C LYS A 120 8.60 1.25 16.87
N ARG A 121 9.32 1.51 15.79
CA ARG A 121 9.76 2.83 15.34
C ARG A 121 9.74 2.87 13.82
N TYR A 122 9.31 4.00 13.28
CA TYR A 122 9.19 4.24 11.85
C TYR A 122 10.01 5.47 11.45
N MET A 123 10.25 5.62 10.16
CA MET A 123 11.21 6.57 9.58
C MET A 123 12.66 6.23 9.94
N TRP A 124 13.61 6.82 9.22
CA TRP A 124 15.05 6.58 9.42
C TRP A 124 15.58 7.02 10.78
N ASP A 125 15.01 8.06 11.38
CA ASP A 125 15.37 8.55 12.71
C ASP A 125 14.56 7.91 13.83
N GLY A 126 13.56 7.08 13.49
CA GLY A 126 12.74 6.38 14.47
C GLY A 126 11.85 7.29 15.33
N VAL A 127 11.57 8.52 14.87
CA VAL A 127 10.80 9.52 15.63
C VAL A 127 9.32 9.16 15.75
N ILE A 128 8.78 8.43 14.76
CA ILE A 128 7.39 7.98 14.76
C ILE A 128 7.30 6.63 15.45
N HIS A 129 6.42 6.50 16.44
CA HIS A 129 6.23 5.25 17.20
C HIS A 129 4.89 4.55 16.89
N ASN A 130 4.06 5.17 16.05
CA ASN A 130 2.73 4.68 15.70
C ASN A 130 2.58 4.62 14.18
N LEU A 131 2.22 3.45 13.64
CA LEU A 131 2.05 3.28 12.20
C LEU A 131 0.94 4.16 11.64
N ASN A 132 -0.08 4.49 12.44
CA ASN A 132 -1.16 5.41 12.03
C ASN A 132 -0.65 6.83 11.77
N GLU A 133 0.49 7.22 12.35
CA GLU A 133 1.03 8.56 12.17
C GLU A 133 2.06 8.62 11.05
N GLN A 134 2.68 7.49 10.69
CA GLN A 134 3.76 7.46 9.70
C GLN A 134 3.40 8.14 8.37
N PRO A 135 2.21 7.93 7.76
CA PRO A 135 1.90 8.51 6.45
C PRO A 135 1.76 10.04 6.44
N ILE A 136 1.57 10.71 7.58
CA ILE A 136 1.43 12.17 7.58
C ILE A 136 2.74 12.85 7.14
N ILE A 137 3.89 12.23 7.44
CA ILE A 137 5.20 12.78 7.14
C ILE A 137 5.41 12.89 5.62
N PRO A 138 5.35 11.80 4.82
CA PRO A 138 5.51 11.91 3.37
C PRO A 138 4.44 12.79 2.71
N ILE A 139 3.20 12.79 3.24
CA ILE A 139 2.12 13.62 2.69
C ILE A 139 2.43 15.12 2.83
N THR A 140 3.07 15.52 3.93
CA THR A 140 3.34 16.92 4.26
C THR A 140 4.75 17.39 3.93
N ASP A 141 5.68 16.48 3.64
CA ASP A 141 7.05 16.84 3.27
C ASP A 141 7.09 17.52 1.88
N VAL A 142 7.74 18.69 1.84
CA VAL A 142 7.83 19.56 0.66
C VAL A 142 8.62 18.96 -0.51
N ASN A 143 9.49 17.97 -0.23
CA ASN A 143 10.28 17.26 -1.23
C ASN A 143 9.63 15.92 -1.62
N GLU A 144 8.53 15.53 -0.98
CA GLU A 144 7.79 14.32 -1.29
C GLU A 144 6.44 14.66 -1.93
N MET A 145 5.37 14.78 -1.14
CA MET A 145 4.02 15.01 -1.66
C MET A 145 3.54 16.47 -1.54
N ASP A 146 4.20 17.29 -0.71
CA ASP A 146 4.00 18.74 -0.55
C ASP A 146 2.54 19.17 -0.32
N SER A 147 1.76 18.33 0.36
CA SER A 147 0.31 18.48 0.51
C SER A 147 -0.07 18.68 1.97
N SER A 148 -1.37 18.73 2.23
CA SER A 148 -1.93 18.81 3.58
C SER A 148 -3.20 17.98 3.69
N MET A 149 -3.56 17.52 4.90
CA MET A 149 -4.81 16.79 5.11
C MET A 149 -6.06 17.56 4.61
N PRO A 150 -6.21 18.89 4.87
CA PRO A 150 -7.31 19.64 4.30
C PRO A 150 -7.35 19.63 2.77
N GLU A 151 -6.19 19.72 2.11
CA GLU A 151 -6.10 19.66 0.65
C GLU A 151 -6.48 18.27 0.11
N VAL A 152 -5.96 17.20 0.72
CA VAL A 152 -6.33 15.82 0.39
C VAL A 152 -7.83 15.60 0.53
N LEU A 153 -8.41 16.03 1.66
CA LEU A 153 -9.86 15.92 1.89
C LEU A 153 -10.65 16.70 0.85
N ALA A 154 -10.22 17.91 0.49
CA ALA A 154 -10.89 18.71 -0.54
C ALA A 154 -10.87 18.04 -1.91
N LYS A 155 -9.82 17.29 -2.25
CA LYS A 155 -9.69 16.55 -3.52
C LYS A 155 -10.54 15.27 -3.58
N LEU A 156 -10.77 14.62 -2.44
CA LEU A 156 -11.35 13.28 -2.39
C LEU A 156 -12.79 13.22 -1.88
N LYS A 157 -13.24 14.18 -1.05
CA LYS A 157 -14.53 14.10 -0.33
C LYS A 157 -15.76 13.96 -1.23
N ASP A 158 -15.71 14.50 -2.46
CA ASP A 158 -16.84 14.49 -3.40
C ASP A 158 -16.78 13.32 -4.40
N ASP A 159 -15.71 12.52 -4.35
CA ASP A 159 -15.53 11.33 -5.18
C ASP A 159 -16.46 10.20 -4.69
N GLN A 160 -17.41 9.82 -5.55
CA GLN A 160 -18.40 8.78 -5.25
C GLN A 160 -17.77 7.41 -4.99
N LYS A 161 -16.60 7.11 -5.58
CA LYS A 161 -15.89 5.86 -5.30
C LYS A 161 -15.37 5.87 -3.87
N TYR A 162 -14.79 6.98 -3.42
CA TYR A 162 -14.32 7.09 -2.04
C TYR A 162 -15.45 7.10 -1.02
N LYS A 163 -16.57 7.78 -1.28
CA LYS A 163 -17.75 7.73 -0.39
C LYS A 163 -18.19 6.29 -0.12
N LYS A 164 -18.27 5.47 -1.17
CA LYS A 164 -18.60 4.03 -1.06
C LYS A 164 -17.56 3.25 -0.26
N LEU A 165 -16.27 3.48 -0.50
CA LEU A 165 -15.20 2.80 0.22
C LEU A 165 -15.18 3.17 1.71
N PHE A 166 -15.39 4.44 2.05
CA PHE A 166 -15.51 4.89 3.45
C PHE A 166 -16.76 4.34 4.12
N MET A 167 -17.90 4.34 3.43
CA MET A 167 -19.13 3.69 3.91
C MET A 167 -18.88 2.22 4.25
N ALA A 168 -18.18 1.49 3.39
CA ALA A 168 -17.91 0.09 3.59
C ALA A 168 -16.88 -0.21 4.70
N ALA A 169 -15.89 0.67 4.90
CA ALA A 169 -14.84 0.49 5.90
C ALA A 169 -15.20 1.04 7.29
N TYR A 170 -16.02 2.08 7.37
CA TYR A 170 -16.33 2.79 8.62
C TYR A 170 -17.82 2.87 8.95
N GLY A 171 -18.71 2.37 8.08
CA GLY A 171 -20.15 2.41 8.26
C GLY A 171 -20.81 3.76 7.94
N ASP A 172 -20.05 4.73 7.44
CA ASP A 172 -20.54 6.03 6.99
C ASP A 172 -19.59 6.68 5.96
N GLU A 173 -20.04 7.70 5.22
CA GLU A 173 -19.25 8.36 4.17
C GLU A 173 -18.27 9.43 4.69
N ASN A 174 -18.19 9.66 6.00
CA ASN A 174 -17.41 10.75 6.57
C ASN A 174 -15.91 10.48 6.40
N MET A 175 -15.27 11.31 5.56
CA MET A 175 -13.84 11.26 5.32
C MET A 175 -13.12 12.23 6.26
N THR A 176 -12.24 11.70 7.11
CA THR A 176 -11.39 12.49 8.00
C THR A 176 -9.92 12.15 7.79
N GLY A 177 -9.01 13.06 8.15
CA GLY A 177 -7.58 12.79 8.09
C GLY A 177 -7.19 11.56 8.91
N GLU A 178 -7.75 11.40 10.11
CA GLU A 178 -7.54 10.22 10.94
C GLU A 178 -7.95 8.91 10.24
N ARG A 179 -9.12 8.89 9.56
CA ARG A 179 -9.57 7.70 8.85
C ARG A 179 -8.71 7.39 7.62
N ILE A 180 -8.25 8.41 6.89
CA ILE A 180 -7.28 8.23 5.79
C ILE A 180 -6.00 7.57 6.31
N LEU A 181 -5.43 8.14 7.37
CA LEU A 181 -4.21 7.63 7.99
C LEU A 181 -4.39 6.20 8.52
N LYS A 182 -5.49 5.93 9.24
CA LYS A 182 -5.80 4.58 9.74
C LYS A 182 -5.99 3.57 8.62
N ALA A 183 -6.67 3.92 7.54
CA ALA A 183 -6.86 3.02 6.39
C ALA A 183 -5.51 2.69 5.72
N LEU A 184 -4.67 3.70 5.45
CA LEU A 184 -3.31 3.50 4.95
C LEU A 184 -2.52 2.54 5.84
N SER A 185 -2.61 2.72 7.15
CA SER A 185 -1.89 1.88 8.12
C SER A 185 -2.43 0.47 8.24
N GLN A 186 -3.73 0.23 8.03
CA GLN A 186 -4.27 -1.13 7.91
C GLN A 186 -3.67 -1.84 6.69
N PHE A 187 -3.59 -1.16 5.54
CA PHE A 187 -2.94 -1.72 4.35
C PHE A 187 -1.45 -2.00 4.61
N MET A 188 -0.73 -1.05 5.20
CA MET A 188 0.69 -1.25 5.58
C MET A 188 0.90 -2.39 6.57
N ALA A 189 0.04 -2.54 7.57
CA ALA A 189 0.09 -3.65 8.51
C ALA A 189 -0.20 -5.01 7.85
N SER A 190 -0.99 -5.02 6.77
CA SER A 190 -1.34 -6.25 6.04
C SER A 190 -0.18 -6.83 5.20
N MET A 191 0.84 -6.02 4.90
CA MET A 191 1.99 -6.43 4.08
C MET A 191 3.01 -7.20 4.92
N ILE A 192 2.71 -8.48 5.16
CA ILE A 192 3.60 -9.38 5.89
C ILE A 192 4.32 -10.32 4.92
N SER A 193 5.64 -10.41 5.05
CA SER A 193 6.52 -11.31 4.32
C SER A 193 7.24 -12.23 5.30
N GLY A 194 7.00 -13.55 5.22
CA GLY A 194 7.51 -14.53 6.18
C GLY A 194 7.73 -15.95 5.63
N ASP A 195 8.07 -16.08 4.34
CA ASP A 195 8.45 -17.36 3.71
C ASP A 195 9.79 -17.28 2.95
N SER A 196 10.73 -16.47 3.44
CA SER A 196 12.12 -16.50 2.98
C SER A 196 12.76 -17.86 3.28
N LYS A 197 13.93 -18.14 2.69
CA LYS A 197 14.70 -19.34 3.03
C LYS A 197 15.06 -19.40 4.51
N TYR A 198 15.40 -18.28 5.11
CA TYR A 198 15.62 -18.18 6.56
C TYR A 198 14.37 -18.64 7.33
N ASP A 199 13.19 -18.20 6.89
CA ASP A 199 11.92 -18.53 7.53
C ASP A 199 11.61 -20.03 7.43
N ARG A 200 11.88 -20.64 6.26
CA ARG A 200 11.74 -22.09 6.05
C ARG A 200 12.73 -22.90 6.86
N VAL A 201 13.97 -22.43 7.02
CA VAL A 201 14.95 -23.06 7.93
C VAL A 201 14.50 -22.98 9.38
N LYS A 202 14.00 -21.82 9.84
CA LYS A 202 13.42 -21.67 11.20
C LYS A 202 12.23 -22.59 11.45
N GLN A 203 11.48 -22.93 10.41
CA GLN A 203 10.37 -23.87 10.46
C GLN A 203 10.80 -25.34 10.27
N GLY A 204 12.09 -25.63 10.07
CA GLY A 204 12.60 -26.98 9.80
C GLY A 204 12.22 -27.53 8.42
N LYS A 205 11.77 -26.68 7.49
CA LYS A 205 11.37 -27.06 6.12
C LYS A 205 12.54 -27.08 5.13
N GLU A 206 13.63 -26.41 5.46
CA GLU A 206 14.83 -26.30 4.62
C GLU A 206 16.07 -26.29 5.52
N VAL A 207 17.26 -26.46 4.94
CA VAL A 207 18.55 -26.31 5.62
C VAL A 207 19.37 -25.24 4.93
N PHE A 208 20.17 -24.50 5.70
CA PHE A 208 21.16 -23.60 5.12
C PHE A 208 22.20 -24.39 4.31
N THR A 209 22.66 -23.80 3.22
CA THR A 209 23.92 -24.17 2.59
C THR A 209 25.08 -23.91 3.56
N SER A 210 26.26 -24.47 3.28
CA SER A 210 27.44 -24.24 4.11
C SER A 210 27.81 -22.75 4.23
N GLU A 211 27.64 -21.98 3.15
CA GLU A 211 27.91 -20.54 3.13
C GLU A 211 26.87 -19.74 3.94
N GLU A 212 25.57 -20.01 3.74
CA GLU A 212 24.51 -19.36 4.52
C GLU A 212 24.62 -19.67 6.02
N ALA A 213 25.02 -20.90 6.38
CA ALA A 213 25.23 -21.28 7.77
C ALA A 213 26.40 -20.53 8.41
N GLN A 214 27.50 -20.34 7.67
CA GLN A 214 28.63 -19.53 8.12
C GLN A 214 28.23 -18.06 8.27
N GLY A 215 27.48 -17.51 7.31
CA GLY A 215 26.95 -16.15 7.38
C GLY A 215 26.00 -15.95 8.57
N PHE A 216 25.11 -16.91 8.82
CA PHE A 216 24.22 -16.88 9.99
C PHE A 216 24.99 -16.95 11.32
N CYS A 217 26.08 -17.69 11.39
CA CYS A 217 26.92 -17.76 12.61
C CYS A 217 27.67 -16.45 12.90
N ALA A 218 27.91 -15.63 11.88
CA ALA A 218 28.64 -14.37 12.02
C ALA A 218 27.76 -13.17 12.40
N PHE A 219 26.43 -13.28 12.21
CA PHE A 219 25.43 -12.23 12.50
C PHE A 219 25.02 -12.21 13.97
#